data_AF-A0A661BE32-F1
#
_entry.id   AF-A0A661BE32-F1
#
_cell.length_a   1.000
_cell.length_b   1.000
_cell.length_c   1.000
_cell.angle_alpha   90.00
_cell.angle_beta   90.00
_cell.angle_gamma   90.00
#
_symmetry.space_group_name_H-M   'P 1'
#
loop_
_entity.id
_entity.type
_entity.pdbx_description
1 polymer ?
#
loop_
_entity_poly.entity_id
_entity_poly.type
_entity_poly.pdbx_seq_one_letter_code
_entity_poly.pdbx_strand_id
1 'polypeptide(L)'
;MKLSCAMIFLFVGFALAQWPLTTSNSWITDVPTVFDFVPLGVEFIETTGSQLLWNGPKWRLSCFIAAGIGITPTGDTILFQLRIPHPTRGSLKDCFPDMFYYRGSWRKFYRNCSPCYFVERSSRFSYPTYYVYGTYSSGDSCIQSMSYDTTTRRWIYRVHPLHGHGDTVEIIMRPRGVTYWMGKPRGPYIIHGAIFNRPEFDIWGGFWELCEVVGKIVILGSGTWNFIGNCIWDRAYHLVYYSDSAAGHAGAPLAFTCGYVFDDSFQLAFAHADNPSPLTPPVTFQHQGRLYLPSRGLSLRFDRFTFSDNGGLQPTQFYIDNDSDSVIVHLTGDPILFYPRVWGIGSNIWWDSTAQRTWGRVFLHWHGQVIVGTDTMNIENAFGVIEATRYQPGSKIENESTALPKNLAINIYPNPFNKYIAR
;
A
#
# COMPACT_ATOMS: atom_id res chain seq x y z
N MET A 1 -28.38 -7.44 67.20
CA MET A 1 -27.18 -8.10 66.62
C MET A 1 -27.58 -8.74 65.30
N LYS A 2 -27.40 -8.03 64.18
CA LYS A 2 -27.41 -8.56 62.81
C LYS A 2 -26.45 -7.70 62.01
N LEU A 3 -25.29 -8.27 61.68
CA LEU A 3 -24.37 -7.73 60.68
C LEU A 3 -25.04 -7.85 59.31
N SER A 4 -24.98 -6.79 58.52
CA SER A 4 -25.18 -6.84 57.09
C SER A 4 -23.98 -6.20 56.42
N CYS A 5 -23.24 -7.04 55.68
CA CYS A 5 -21.99 -6.74 54.99
C CYS A 5 -22.11 -5.52 54.08
N ALA A 6 -21.18 -4.58 54.22
CA ALA A 6 -20.84 -3.65 53.16
C ALA A 6 -20.10 -4.43 52.06
N MET A 7 -20.75 -4.58 50.91
CA MET A 7 -20.14 -5.14 49.70
C MET A 7 -19.30 -4.02 49.08
N ILE A 8 -17.99 -4.05 49.33
CA ILE A 8 -17.03 -3.17 48.66
C ILE A 8 -16.91 -3.69 47.22
N PHE A 9 -17.52 -2.99 46.28
CA PHE A 9 -17.21 -3.16 44.86
C PHE A 9 -15.84 -2.54 44.60
N LEU A 10 -14.80 -3.37 44.60
CA LEU A 10 -13.53 -3.02 43.98
C LEU A 10 -13.77 -2.91 42.46
N PHE A 11 -13.91 -1.69 41.97
CA PHE A 11 -13.72 -1.41 40.54
C PHE A 11 -12.24 -1.64 40.23
N VAL A 12 -11.87 -2.86 39.87
CA VAL A 12 -10.63 -3.12 39.14
C VAL A 12 -10.85 -2.53 37.76
N GLY A 13 -10.39 -1.30 37.57
CA GLY A 13 -10.29 -0.69 36.24
C GLY A 13 -9.40 -1.58 35.39
N PHE A 14 -9.99 -2.38 34.50
CA PHE A 14 -9.27 -2.94 33.38
C PHE A 14 -8.82 -1.74 32.53
N ALA A 15 -7.57 -1.31 32.71
CA ALA A 15 -6.90 -0.56 31.67
C ALA A 15 -6.99 -1.45 30.42
N LEU A 16 -7.79 -1.02 29.43
CA LEU A 16 -7.85 -1.69 28.14
C LEU A 16 -6.41 -1.80 27.64
N ALA A 17 -5.90 -3.03 27.53
CA ALA A 17 -4.53 -3.26 27.10
C ALA A 17 -4.31 -2.52 25.76
N GLN A 18 -3.46 -1.50 25.78
CA GLN A 18 -3.09 -0.79 24.57
C GLN A 18 -2.37 -1.77 23.64
N TRP A 19 -2.61 -1.63 22.33
CA TRP A 19 -1.98 -2.49 21.34
C TRP A 19 -0.44 -2.34 21.41
N PRO A 20 0.32 -3.46 21.40
CA PRO A 20 1.77 -3.39 21.51
C PRO A 20 2.36 -2.65 20.30
N LEU A 21 3.36 -1.79 20.56
CA LEU A 21 4.04 -1.00 19.53
C LEU A 21 5.51 -1.36 19.41
N THR A 22 6.05 -1.16 18.21
CA THR A 22 7.47 -1.26 17.90
C THR A 22 7.84 -0.19 16.86
N THR A 23 9.13 0.13 16.77
CA THR A 23 9.65 1.06 15.76
C THR A 23 9.82 0.40 14.40
N SER A 24 10.03 -0.93 14.40
CA SER A 24 10.26 -1.73 13.20
C SER A 24 9.83 -3.18 13.43
N ASN A 25 9.29 -3.78 12.37
CA ASN A 25 8.98 -5.20 12.25
C ASN A 25 9.79 -5.88 11.14
N SER A 26 10.87 -5.23 10.68
CA SER A 26 11.74 -5.74 9.62
C SER A 26 12.46 -7.03 10.00
N TRP A 27 12.36 -7.52 11.24
CA TRP A 27 12.89 -8.82 11.65
C TRP A 27 11.97 -10.00 11.27
N ILE A 28 10.68 -9.76 11.03
CA ILE A 28 9.72 -10.82 10.66
C ILE A 28 9.99 -11.22 9.20
N THR A 29 10.04 -12.54 8.95
CA THR A 29 10.34 -13.11 7.62
C THR A 29 9.30 -14.14 7.18
N ASP A 30 8.25 -14.34 7.97
CA ASP A 30 7.20 -15.32 7.70
C ASP A 30 6.55 -15.10 6.34
N VAL A 31 6.18 -16.20 5.67
CA VAL A 31 5.26 -16.14 4.53
C VAL A 31 3.84 -15.87 5.05
N PRO A 32 3.08 -14.93 4.47
CA PRO A 32 1.71 -14.65 4.86
C PRO A 32 0.84 -15.90 4.84
N THR A 33 0.01 -16.04 5.85
CA THR A 33 -1.04 -17.05 5.94
C THR A 33 -2.39 -16.44 5.53
N VAL A 34 -3.42 -17.28 5.45
CA VAL A 34 -4.81 -16.79 5.26
C VAL A 34 -5.23 -15.86 6.40
N PHE A 35 -4.77 -16.13 7.62
CA PHE A 35 -5.04 -15.28 8.78
C PHE A 35 -4.39 -13.89 8.67
N ASP A 36 -3.21 -13.80 8.05
CA ASP A 36 -2.58 -12.51 7.77
C ASP A 36 -3.31 -11.76 6.63
N PHE A 37 -3.88 -12.51 5.67
CA PHE A 37 -4.66 -11.94 4.57
C PHE A 37 -6.01 -11.37 5.07
N VAL A 38 -6.79 -12.16 5.81
CA VAL A 38 -8.09 -11.74 6.37
C VAL A 38 -8.14 -12.14 7.85
N PRO A 39 -7.76 -11.22 8.78
CA PRO A 39 -7.68 -11.52 10.21
C PRO A 39 -9.04 -11.61 10.91
N LEU A 40 -9.78 -12.70 10.67
CA LEU A 40 -11.05 -12.99 11.36
C LEU A 40 -10.85 -13.10 12.88
N GLY A 41 -11.73 -12.45 13.64
CA GLY A 41 -11.65 -12.36 15.11
C GLY A 41 -10.62 -11.36 15.62
N VAL A 42 -9.90 -10.65 14.73
CA VAL A 42 -9.01 -9.56 15.10
C VAL A 42 -9.42 -8.26 14.43
N GLU A 43 -9.31 -8.18 13.11
CA GLU A 43 -9.73 -7.01 12.32
C GLU A 43 -11.20 -7.09 11.93
N PHE A 44 -11.64 -8.28 11.52
CA PHE A 44 -12.98 -8.50 11.01
C PHE A 44 -13.78 -9.49 11.83
N ILE A 45 -15.09 -9.30 11.87
CA ILE A 45 -16.07 -10.33 12.18
C ILE A 45 -16.80 -10.70 10.89
N GLU A 46 -17.11 -11.97 10.73
CA GLU A 46 -17.89 -12.49 9.62
C GLU A 46 -19.36 -12.65 10.05
N THR A 47 -20.30 -12.17 9.24
CA THR A 47 -21.72 -12.42 9.45
C THR A 47 -22.13 -13.79 8.91
N THR A 48 -23.36 -14.24 9.21
CA THR A 48 -23.92 -15.48 8.66
C THR A 48 -24.00 -15.52 7.12
N GLY A 49 -23.89 -14.37 6.44
CA GLY A 49 -23.85 -14.28 4.97
C GLY A 49 -22.46 -14.03 4.39
N SER A 50 -21.40 -14.34 5.15
CA SER A 50 -19.99 -14.13 4.78
C SER A 50 -19.59 -12.68 4.52
N GLN A 51 -20.43 -11.72 4.92
CA GLN A 51 -20.07 -10.31 4.89
C GLN A 51 -19.12 -9.99 6.04
N LEU A 52 -18.10 -9.20 5.77
CA LEU A 52 -17.15 -8.73 6.75
C LEU A 52 -17.57 -7.39 7.35
N LEU A 53 -17.48 -7.29 8.67
CA LEU A 53 -17.65 -6.05 9.44
C LEU A 53 -16.42 -5.82 10.32
N TRP A 54 -16.20 -4.59 10.76
CA TRP A 54 -15.14 -4.26 11.69
C TRP A 54 -15.31 -4.95 13.04
N ASN A 55 -14.26 -5.57 13.55
CA ASN A 55 -14.21 -6.15 14.89
C ASN A 55 -13.85 -5.09 15.94
N GLY A 56 -14.82 -4.25 16.30
CA GLY A 56 -14.68 -3.22 17.32
C GLY A 56 -14.44 -1.81 16.75
N PRO A 57 -14.40 -0.78 17.62
CA PRO A 57 -14.49 0.63 17.23
C PRO A 57 -13.18 1.28 16.77
N LYS A 58 -12.01 0.72 17.10
CA LYS A 58 -10.70 1.34 16.81
C LYS A 58 -10.22 1.19 15.37
N TRP A 59 -10.71 0.20 14.62
CA TRP A 59 -10.34 0.00 13.22
C TRP A 59 -10.85 1.14 12.34
N ARG A 60 -9.99 1.67 11.48
CA ARG A 60 -10.32 2.83 10.63
C ARG A 60 -10.20 2.56 9.13
N LEU A 61 -9.18 1.82 8.70
CA LEU A 61 -8.87 1.56 7.30
C LEU A 61 -8.29 0.15 7.15
N SER A 62 -8.61 -0.48 6.03
CA SER A 62 -7.99 -1.73 5.59
C SER A 62 -7.53 -1.56 4.15
N CYS A 63 -6.27 -1.84 3.88
CA CYS A 63 -5.69 -1.74 2.56
C CYS A 63 -5.63 -3.12 1.93
N PHE A 64 -6.19 -3.21 0.72
CA PHE A 64 -6.05 -4.29 -0.24
C PHE A 64 -5.61 -3.64 -1.55
N ILE A 65 -4.38 -3.11 -1.58
CA ILE A 65 -3.90 -2.19 -2.62
C ILE A 65 -2.80 -2.85 -3.42
N ALA A 66 -2.83 -2.71 -4.75
CA ALA A 66 -1.67 -3.03 -5.58
C ALA A 66 -1.32 -1.83 -6.44
N ALA A 67 -0.04 -1.47 -6.51
CA ALA A 67 0.44 -0.43 -7.42
C ALA A 67 1.67 -0.95 -8.17
N GLY A 68 1.68 -0.75 -9.49
CA GLY A 68 2.72 -1.38 -10.30
C GLY A 68 2.80 -0.91 -11.74
N ILE A 69 3.78 -1.49 -12.42
CA ILE A 69 4.24 -1.13 -13.76
C ILE A 69 4.29 -2.40 -14.58
N GLY A 70 3.71 -2.37 -15.77
CA GLY A 70 3.65 -3.46 -16.73
C GLY A 70 4.05 -3.00 -18.12
N ILE A 71 4.51 -3.95 -18.94
CA ILE A 71 4.91 -3.73 -20.32
C ILE A 71 4.25 -4.81 -21.19
N THR A 72 3.63 -4.39 -22.29
CA THR A 72 3.05 -5.31 -23.28
C THR A 72 4.14 -5.90 -24.19
N PRO A 73 3.86 -6.99 -24.93
CA PRO A 73 4.79 -7.51 -25.94
C PRO A 73 5.18 -6.49 -27.03
N THR A 74 4.35 -5.48 -27.27
CA THR A 74 4.60 -4.38 -28.23
C THR A 74 5.41 -3.23 -27.62
N GLY A 75 5.77 -3.31 -26.33
CA GLY A 75 6.53 -2.29 -25.62
C GLY A 75 5.69 -1.18 -24.97
N ASP A 76 4.35 -1.29 -24.99
CA ASP A 76 3.48 -0.29 -24.35
C ASP A 76 3.53 -0.41 -22.83
N THR A 77 3.62 0.73 -22.14
CA THR A 77 3.57 0.80 -20.67
C THR A 77 2.14 0.76 -20.15
N ILE A 78 1.92 -0.01 -19.09
CA ILE A 78 0.71 -0.04 -18.28
C ILE A 78 1.09 0.29 -16.85
N LEU A 79 0.62 1.42 -16.33
CA LEU A 79 0.71 1.70 -14.89
C LEU A 79 -0.63 1.39 -14.28
N PHE A 80 -0.66 0.78 -13.10
CA PHE A 80 -1.91 0.43 -12.47
C PHE A 80 -1.90 0.74 -10.98
N GLN A 81 -3.09 1.09 -10.50
CA GLN A 81 -3.39 1.23 -9.09
C GLN A 81 -4.74 0.56 -8.83
N LEU A 82 -4.67 -0.53 -8.09
CA LEU A 82 -5.80 -1.37 -7.72
C LEU A 82 -6.11 -1.15 -6.25
N ARG A 83 -7.39 -1.18 -5.89
CA ARG A 83 -7.80 -1.24 -4.48
C ARG A 83 -9.11 -1.97 -4.37
N ILE A 84 -9.15 -2.98 -3.50
CA ILE A 84 -10.43 -3.54 -3.06
C ILE A 84 -10.95 -2.70 -1.89
N PRO A 85 -12.19 -2.19 -1.97
CA PRO A 85 -12.84 -1.51 -0.85
C PRO A 85 -12.83 -2.33 0.43
N HIS A 86 -12.94 -1.64 1.56
CA HIS A 86 -13.02 -2.25 2.89
C HIS A 86 -14.34 -1.94 3.59
N PRO A 87 -14.67 -2.61 4.70
CA PRO A 87 -15.87 -2.31 5.47
C PRO A 87 -15.89 -0.84 5.94
N THR A 88 -17.08 -0.28 6.06
CA THR A 88 -17.30 1.08 6.58
C THR A 88 -18.22 1.05 7.78
N ARG A 89 -18.21 2.15 8.54
CA ARG A 89 -19.16 2.38 9.63
C ARG A 89 -20.32 3.24 9.11
N GLY A 90 -21.54 2.85 9.41
CA GLY A 90 -22.74 3.59 9.02
C GLY A 90 -23.15 3.39 7.56
N SER A 91 -23.84 4.37 6.99
CA SER A 91 -24.47 4.28 5.67
C SER A 91 -23.54 4.61 4.49
N LEU A 92 -22.37 5.22 4.75
CA LEU A 92 -21.41 5.56 3.71
C LEU A 92 -20.71 4.30 3.23
N LYS A 93 -20.75 4.05 1.92
CA LYS A 93 -19.99 2.95 1.29
C LYS A 93 -18.61 3.44 0.90
N ASP A 94 -17.59 2.66 1.25
CA ASP A 94 -16.30 2.79 0.59
C ASP A 94 -16.43 2.26 -0.83
N CYS A 95 -16.06 3.09 -1.80
CA CYS A 95 -16.15 2.78 -3.21
C CYS A 95 -14.89 3.25 -3.92
N PHE A 96 -14.31 2.38 -4.74
CA PHE A 96 -13.09 2.68 -5.48
C PHE A 96 -13.15 2.12 -6.91
N PRO A 97 -12.87 2.95 -7.93
CA PRO A 97 -12.52 2.48 -9.25
C PRO A 97 -11.02 2.27 -9.37
N ASP A 98 -10.59 1.10 -9.83
CA ASP A 98 -9.19 0.91 -10.20
C ASP A 98 -8.79 1.84 -11.35
N MET A 99 -7.52 2.21 -11.34
CA MET A 99 -6.95 3.17 -12.28
C MET A 99 -5.84 2.53 -13.09
N PHE A 100 -5.91 2.68 -14.40
CA PHE A 100 -4.92 2.18 -15.36
C PHE A 100 -4.45 3.33 -16.24
N TYR A 101 -3.14 3.55 -16.32
CA TYR A 101 -2.54 4.45 -17.29
C TYR A 101 -2.04 3.64 -18.48
N TYR A 102 -2.62 3.88 -19.65
CA TYR A 102 -2.16 3.30 -20.91
C TYR A 102 -2.58 4.23 -22.05
N ARG A 103 -1.81 4.24 -23.15
CA ARG A 103 -2.03 5.16 -24.29
C ARG A 103 -2.13 6.62 -23.87
N GLY A 104 -1.28 7.05 -22.93
CA GLY A 104 -1.16 8.45 -22.52
C GLY A 104 -2.20 8.96 -21.52
N SER A 105 -3.14 8.14 -21.04
CA SER A 105 -4.17 8.61 -20.09
C SER A 105 -4.57 7.60 -19.02
N TRP A 106 -4.91 8.14 -17.84
CA TRP A 106 -5.52 7.40 -16.74
C TRP A 106 -6.99 7.07 -17.05
N ARG A 107 -7.38 5.82 -16.86
CA ARG A 107 -8.71 5.30 -17.18
C ARG A 107 -9.22 4.39 -16.07
N LYS A 108 -10.55 4.37 -15.94
CA LYS A 108 -11.33 3.51 -15.04
C LYS A 108 -12.44 2.84 -15.83
N PHE A 109 -12.77 1.60 -15.46
CA PHE A 109 -13.74 0.78 -16.21
C PHE A 109 -14.98 0.40 -15.38
N TYR A 110 -14.82 0.38 -14.06
CA TYR A 110 -15.84 -0.05 -13.11
C TYR A 110 -15.71 0.74 -11.81
N ARG A 111 -16.73 0.63 -10.96
CA ARG A 111 -16.70 1.13 -9.59
C ARG A 111 -17.17 0.01 -8.66
N ASN A 112 -16.28 -0.43 -7.78
CA ASN A 112 -16.61 -1.41 -6.76
C ASN A 112 -16.89 -0.73 -5.44
N CYS A 113 -17.77 -1.32 -4.63
CA CYS A 113 -18.16 -0.76 -3.34
C CYS A 113 -18.33 -1.86 -2.30
N SER A 114 -18.08 -1.51 -1.04
CA SER A 114 -18.58 -2.26 0.12
C SER A 114 -20.11 -2.49 0.01
N PRO A 115 -20.66 -3.59 0.57
CA PRO A 115 -20.07 -4.52 1.54
C PRO A 115 -18.98 -5.43 0.98
N CYS A 116 -18.16 -5.95 1.89
CA CYS A 116 -17.03 -6.81 1.58
C CYS A 116 -17.28 -8.21 2.10
N TYR A 117 -16.74 -9.21 1.42
CA TYR A 117 -16.99 -10.61 1.71
C TYR A 117 -15.69 -11.40 1.72
N PHE A 118 -15.69 -12.50 2.47
CA PHE A 118 -14.60 -13.47 2.45
C PHE A 118 -15.15 -14.88 2.37
N VAL A 119 -14.45 -15.72 1.63
CA VAL A 119 -14.75 -17.15 1.59
C VAL A 119 -13.44 -17.92 1.49
N GLU A 120 -13.29 -18.99 2.26
CA GLU A 120 -12.10 -19.84 2.16
C GLU A 120 -12.05 -20.62 0.86
N ARG A 121 -13.18 -21.22 0.46
CA ARG A 121 -13.38 -21.91 -0.83
C ARG A 121 -14.85 -21.90 -1.23
N SER A 122 -15.12 -21.84 -2.52
CA SER A 122 -16.46 -22.00 -3.09
C SER A 122 -16.38 -22.58 -4.50
N SER A 123 -17.54 -22.87 -5.11
CA SER A 123 -17.61 -23.24 -6.53
C SER A 123 -17.05 -22.16 -7.46
N ARG A 124 -17.09 -20.89 -7.04
CA ARG A 124 -16.53 -19.76 -7.80
C ARG A 124 -15.05 -19.51 -7.52
N PHE A 125 -14.61 -19.76 -6.29
CA PHE A 125 -13.27 -19.40 -5.83
C PHE A 125 -12.54 -20.63 -5.28
N SER A 126 -11.48 -21.03 -5.98
CA SER A 126 -10.64 -22.19 -5.63
C SER A 126 -9.65 -21.92 -4.49
N TYR A 127 -9.57 -20.70 -4.00
CA TYR A 127 -8.63 -20.26 -2.97
C TYR A 127 -9.35 -19.32 -1.99
N PRO A 128 -8.77 -19.05 -0.81
CA PRO A 128 -9.25 -18.00 0.08
C PRO A 128 -9.33 -16.67 -0.66
N THR A 129 -10.52 -16.08 -0.68
CA THR A 129 -10.84 -14.93 -1.52
C THR A 129 -11.57 -13.86 -0.74
N TYR A 130 -11.01 -12.65 -0.77
CA TYR A 130 -11.68 -11.42 -0.38
C TYR A 130 -12.31 -10.78 -1.62
N TYR A 131 -13.59 -10.40 -1.57
CA TYR A 131 -14.27 -9.83 -2.73
C TYR A 131 -15.36 -8.81 -2.38
N VAL A 132 -15.72 -8.02 -3.38
CA VAL A 132 -16.79 -7.02 -3.35
C VAL A 132 -17.55 -7.05 -4.67
N TYR A 133 -18.74 -6.45 -4.67
CA TYR A 133 -19.50 -6.22 -5.89
C TYR A 133 -19.35 -4.78 -6.39
N GLY A 134 -19.51 -4.61 -7.69
CA GLY A 134 -19.43 -3.31 -8.34
C GLY A 134 -20.29 -3.23 -9.57
N THR A 135 -20.18 -2.11 -10.26
CA THR A 135 -20.87 -1.85 -11.52
C THR A 135 -19.91 -1.27 -12.55
N TYR A 136 -20.10 -1.68 -13.81
CA TYR A 136 -19.48 -1.05 -14.97
C TYR A 136 -20.18 0.27 -15.31
N SER A 137 -19.57 1.07 -16.17
CA SER A 137 -20.22 2.29 -16.70
C SER A 137 -21.50 2.01 -17.50
N SER A 138 -21.68 0.81 -18.03
CA SER A 138 -22.92 0.37 -18.69
C SER A 138 -24.08 0.15 -17.72
N GLY A 139 -23.80 0.03 -16.41
CA GLY A 139 -24.77 -0.36 -15.38
C GLY A 139 -24.74 -1.85 -15.04
N ASP A 140 -24.04 -2.68 -15.84
CA ASP A 140 -23.89 -4.11 -15.56
C ASP A 140 -23.08 -4.37 -14.29
N SER A 141 -23.41 -5.45 -13.60
CA SER A 141 -22.75 -5.82 -12.33
C SER A 141 -21.45 -6.59 -12.56
N CYS A 142 -20.46 -6.32 -11.72
CA CYS A 142 -19.18 -7.02 -11.69
C CYS A 142 -18.83 -7.47 -10.27
N ILE A 143 -17.83 -8.34 -10.20
CA ILE A 143 -17.20 -8.77 -8.96
C ILE A 143 -15.70 -8.47 -9.04
N GLN A 144 -15.18 -7.84 -7.98
CA GLN A 144 -13.75 -7.60 -7.78
C GLN A 144 -13.26 -8.50 -6.65
N SER A 145 -12.13 -9.16 -6.85
CA SER A 145 -11.62 -10.16 -5.90
C SER A 145 -10.10 -10.19 -5.83
N MET A 146 -9.58 -10.51 -4.65
CA MET A 146 -8.21 -10.93 -4.41
C MET A 146 -8.25 -12.34 -3.82
N SER A 147 -7.56 -13.28 -4.46
CA SER A 147 -7.46 -14.66 -3.98
C SER A 147 -6.01 -15.02 -3.64
N TYR A 148 -5.81 -15.85 -2.63
CA TYR A 148 -4.48 -16.25 -2.17
C TYR A 148 -4.25 -17.75 -2.25
N ASP A 149 -3.38 -18.17 -3.17
CA ASP A 149 -2.87 -19.53 -3.26
C ASP A 149 -1.65 -19.68 -2.34
N THR A 150 -1.90 -20.20 -1.13
CA THR A 150 -0.86 -20.42 -0.11
C THR A 150 0.15 -21.50 -0.51
N THR A 151 -0.20 -22.40 -1.44
CA THR A 151 0.69 -23.51 -1.84
C THR A 151 1.82 -23.01 -2.72
N THR A 152 1.51 -22.05 -3.59
CA THR A 152 2.48 -21.46 -4.53
C THR A 152 2.88 -20.03 -4.17
N ARG A 153 2.39 -19.52 -3.02
CA ARG A 153 2.51 -18.12 -2.58
C ARG A 153 2.17 -17.17 -3.73
N ARG A 154 0.94 -17.25 -4.24
CA ARG A 154 0.50 -16.48 -5.41
C ARG A 154 -0.79 -15.73 -5.10
N TRP A 155 -0.81 -14.46 -5.47
CA TRP A 155 -1.98 -13.59 -5.35
C TRP A 155 -2.64 -13.43 -6.72
N ILE A 156 -3.97 -13.50 -6.74
CA ILE A 156 -4.75 -13.46 -7.97
C ILE A 156 -5.81 -12.38 -7.82
N TYR A 157 -5.58 -11.26 -8.49
CA TYR A 157 -6.51 -10.16 -8.56
C TYR A 157 -7.39 -10.29 -9.81
N ARG A 158 -8.71 -10.17 -9.65
CA ARG A 158 -9.66 -10.28 -10.76
C ARG A 158 -10.79 -9.27 -10.65
N VAL A 159 -11.18 -8.73 -11.80
CA VAL A 159 -12.50 -8.12 -12.02
C VAL A 159 -13.15 -8.78 -13.23
N HIS A 160 -14.38 -9.26 -13.05
CA HIS A 160 -15.14 -9.89 -14.14
C HIS A 160 -16.65 -9.64 -13.97
N PRO A 161 -17.43 -9.76 -15.07
CA PRO A 161 -18.87 -9.63 -15.02
C PRO A 161 -19.50 -10.68 -14.11
N LEU A 162 -20.55 -10.30 -13.39
CA LEU A 162 -21.34 -11.26 -12.62
C LEU A 162 -22.16 -12.17 -13.54
N HIS A 163 -22.62 -11.60 -14.66
CA HIS A 163 -23.37 -12.26 -15.72
C HIS A 163 -22.93 -11.71 -17.09
N GLY A 164 -23.01 -12.52 -18.15
CA GLY A 164 -22.77 -12.08 -19.53
C GLY A 164 -21.30 -11.75 -19.84
N HIS A 165 -21.09 -10.76 -20.72
CA HIS A 165 -19.79 -10.29 -21.17
C HIS A 165 -19.56 -8.85 -20.70
N GLY A 166 -18.33 -8.51 -20.33
CA GLY A 166 -17.93 -7.17 -19.89
C GLY A 166 -16.42 -7.08 -19.76
N ASP A 167 -15.94 -5.90 -19.37
CA ASP A 167 -14.50 -5.65 -19.23
C ASP A 167 -13.91 -6.54 -18.13
N THR A 168 -12.77 -7.17 -18.39
CA THR A 168 -12.12 -8.04 -17.41
C THR A 168 -10.72 -7.56 -17.10
N VAL A 169 -10.34 -7.69 -15.83
CA VAL A 169 -8.96 -7.53 -15.37
C VAL A 169 -8.56 -8.81 -14.68
N GLU A 170 -7.41 -9.37 -15.04
CA GLU A 170 -6.75 -10.44 -14.29
C GLU A 170 -5.29 -10.06 -14.11
N ILE A 171 -4.82 -10.06 -12.87
CA ILE A 171 -3.43 -9.76 -12.52
C ILE A 171 -2.96 -10.84 -11.55
N ILE A 172 -2.00 -11.64 -12.00
CA ILE A 172 -1.36 -12.68 -11.22
C ILE A 172 -0.06 -12.11 -10.67
N MET A 173 0.05 -12.08 -9.34
CA MET A 173 1.17 -11.53 -8.59
C MET A 173 1.91 -12.67 -7.91
N ARG A 174 3.20 -12.81 -8.24
CA ARG A 174 4.10 -13.78 -7.62
C ARG A 174 5.17 -13.03 -6.85
N PRO A 175 5.12 -13.06 -5.51
CA PRO A 175 6.13 -12.40 -4.73
C PRO A 175 7.51 -13.01 -4.98
N ARG A 176 8.50 -12.13 -5.06
CA ARG A 176 9.90 -12.49 -5.12
C ARG A 176 10.56 -12.03 -3.82
N GLY A 177 11.43 -12.87 -3.26
CA GLY A 177 12.09 -12.58 -2.00
C GLY A 177 11.23 -12.78 -0.75
N VAL A 178 11.56 -12.04 0.31
CA VAL A 178 10.96 -12.15 1.65
C VAL A 178 9.89 -11.07 1.82
N THR A 179 8.77 -11.44 2.42
CA THR A 179 7.67 -10.53 2.76
C THR A 179 8.16 -9.38 3.64
N TYR A 180 7.74 -8.17 3.31
CA TYR A 180 8.03 -6.99 4.12
C TYR A 180 6.92 -6.78 5.14
N TRP A 181 7.22 -6.97 6.42
CA TRP A 181 6.21 -6.90 7.49
C TRP A 181 6.16 -5.52 8.16
N MET A 182 4.95 -5.02 8.33
CA MET A 182 4.66 -3.83 9.14
C MET A 182 4.18 -4.22 10.54
N GLY A 183 3.67 -5.45 10.70
CA GLY A 183 3.30 -6.07 11.97
C GLY A 183 2.29 -7.18 11.73
N LYS A 184 2.24 -8.21 12.57
CA LYS A 184 1.24 -9.30 12.48
C LYS A 184 -0.15 -8.83 12.92
N PRO A 185 -1.24 -9.57 12.65
CA PRO A 185 -2.57 -9.10 12.99
C PRO A 185 -2.81 -8.81 14.46
N ARG A 186 -2.00 -9.39 15.37
CA ARG A 186 -2.07 -9.12 16.82
C ARG A 186 -0.96 -8.17 17.32
N GLY A 187 -0.24 -7.53 16.40
CA GLY A 187 0.91 -6.69 16.67
C GLY A 187 2.22 -7.46 16.87
N PRO A 188 3.29 -6.77 17.33
CA PRO A 188 3.30 -5.33 17.59
C PRO A 188 3.10 -4.52 16.30
N TYR A 189 2.50 -3.33 16.42
CA TYR A 189 2.27 -2.41 15.31
C TYR A 189 3.32 -1.30 15.28
N ILE A 190 3.49 -0.68 14.12
CA ILE A 190 4.29 0.54 13.96
C ILE A 190 3.41 1.77 14.00
N ILE A 191 3.96 2.92 14.39
CA ILE A 191 3.27 4.21 14.21
C ILE A 191 3.53 4.66 12.78
N HIS A 192 2.48 4.65 11.96
CA HIS A 192 2.55 5.00 10.54
C HIS A 192 2.50 6.51 10.31
N GLY A 193 1.79 7.25 11.17
CA GLY A 193 1.80 8.70 11.17
C GLY A 193 0.80 9.33 12.14
N ALA A 194 0.78 10.66 12.20
CA ALA A 194 -0.19 11.45 12.94
C ALA A 194 -1.47 11.71 12.13
N ILE A 195 -2.63 11.54 12.75
CA ILE A 195 -3.90 11.85 12.10
C ILE A 195 -4.08 13.37 12.03
N PHE A 196 -4.31 13.89 10.83
CA PHE A 196 -4.24 15.34 10.61
C PHE A 196 -5.39 16.12 11.27
N ASN A 197 -6.58 15.52 11.44
CA ASN A 197 -7.77 16.25 11.89
C ASN A 197 -8.11 16.09 13.37
N ARG A 198 -7.38 15.25 14.12
CA ARG A 198 -7.57 15.00 15.55
C ARG A 198 -6.25 14.59 16.24
N PRO A 199 -6.06 14.88 17.54
CA PRO A 199 -4.86 14.49 18.29
C PRO A 199 -4.78 12.97 18.48
N GLU A 200 -4.26 12.27 17.47
CA GLU A 200 -4.25 10.81 17.40
C GLU A 200 -3.10 10.31 16.51
N PHE A 201 -2.59 9.12 16.81
CA PHE A 201 -1.70 8.37 15.93
C PHE A 201 -2.42 7.24 15.21
N ASP A 202 -2.06 7.06 13.95
CA ASP A 202 -2.36 5.87 13.19
C ASP A 202 -1.32 4.80 13.48
N ILE A 203 -1.77 3.65 13.98
CA ILE A 203 -0.93 2.46 14.13
C ILE A 203 -1.27 1.45 13.05
N TRP A 204 -0.23 0.77 12.60
CA TRP A 204 -0.27 0.02 11.36
C TRP A 204 0.38 -1.34 11.52
N GLY A 205 -0.23 -2.33 10.92
CA GLY A 205 0.46 -3.54 10.55
C GLY A 205 -0.07 -4.10 9.25
N GLY A 206 0.39 -5.29 8.94
CA GLY A 206 0.15 -5.98 7.68
C GLY A 206 1.47 -6.34 7.05
N PHE A 207 1.46 -6.53 5.74
CA PHE A 207 2.64 -6.87 4.97
C PHE A 207 2.56 -6.35 3.54
N TRP A 208 3.74 -6.25 2.93
CA TRP A 208 3.90 -6.06 1.50
C TRP A 208 4.55 -7.27 0.86
N GLU A 209 4.12 -7.55 -0.36
CA GLU A 209 4.74 -8.49 -1.26
C GLU A 209 5.20 -7.77 -2.53
N LEU A 210 6.50 -7.78 -2.81
CA LEU A 210 7.04 -7.25 -4.07
C LEU A 210 6.98 -8.34 -5.13
N CYS A 211 6.11 -8.15 -6.10
CA CYS A 211 5.69 -9.21 -7.01
C CYS A 211 6.18 -8.99 -8.42
N GLU A 212 6.55 -10.09 -9.07
CA GLU A 212 6.49 -10.20 -10.52
C GLU A 212 5.03 -10.38 -10.93
N VAL A 213 4.66 -9.77 -12.05
CA VAL A 213 3.27 -9.68 -12.50
C VAL A 213 3.11 -10.26 -13.90
N VAL A 214 2.05 -11.04 -14.07
CA VAL A 214 1.47 -11.35 -15.38
C VAL A 214 0.04 -10.83 -15.36
N GLY A 215 -0.28 -9.91 -16.26
CA GLY A 215 -1.55 -9.22 -16.29
C GLY A 215 -2.24 -9.28 -17.65
N LYS A 216 -3.57 -9.22 -17.60
CA LYS A 216 -4.46 -9.15 -18.76
C LYS A 216 -5.61 -8.19 -18.48
N ILE A 217 -5.78 -7.21 -19.36
CA ILE A 217 -6.94 -6.31 -19.39
C ILE A 217 -7.67 -6.56 -20.70
N VAL A 218 -8.97 -6.82 -20.62
CA VAL A 218 -9.86 -6.93 -21.78
C VAL A 218 -10.92 -5.85 -21.65
N ILE A 219 -11.04 -5.01 -22.68
CA ILE A 219 -12.07 -3.98 -22.77
C ILE A 219 -12.90 -4.27 -24.00
N LEU A 220 -14.20 -4.51 -23.80
CA LEU A 220 -15.09 -4.86 -24.90
C LEU A 220 -15.12 -3.73 -25.94
N GLY A 221 -15.04 -4.12 -27.22
CA GLY A 221 -15.00 -3.18 -28.35
C GLY A 221 -13.72 -2.34 -28.47
N SER A 222 -12.77 -2.45 -27.52
CA SER A 222 -11.53 -1.66 -27.55
C SER A 222 -10.27 -2.52 -27.74
N GLY A 223 -10.16 -3.68 -27.07
CA GLY A 223 -9.01 -4.56 -27.25
C GLY A 223 -8.65 -5.42 -26.04
N THR A 224 -7.52 -6.11 -26.16
CA THR A 224 -6.91 -6.93 -25.11
C THR A 224 -5.45 -6.53 -24.94
N TRP A 225 -5.03 -6.33 -23.70
CA TRP A 225 -3.66 -6.00 -23.33
C TRP A 225 -3.14 -7.06 -22.36
N ASN A 226 -2.20 -7.87 -22.84
CA ASN A 226 -1.40 -8.73 -21.98
C ASN A 226 -0.12 -7.99 -21.62
N PHE A 227 0.33 -8.11 -20.38
CA PHE A 227 1.56 -7.47 -19.92
C PHE A 227 2.27 -8.29 -18.87
N ILE A 228 3.58 -8.06 -18.75
CA ILE A 228 4.41 -8.52 -17.64
C ILE A 228 5.01 -7.33 -16.91
N GLY A 229 5.36 -7.48 -15.65
CA GLY A 229 6.02 -6.38 -14.93
C GLY A 229 6.17 -6.65 -13.44
N ASN A 230 6.05 -5.60 -12.63
CA ASN A 230 6.19 -5.67 -11.19
C ASN A 230 5.15 -4.83 -10.45
N CYS A 231 4.91 -5.16 -9.18
CA CYS A 231 4.09 -4.34 -8.29
C CYS A 231 4.46 -4.55 -6.83
N ILE A 232 4.01 -3.61 -6.00
CA ILE A 232 3.77 -3.85 -4.58
C ILE A 232 2.33 -4.34 -4.40
N TRP A 233 2.16 -5.43 -3.66
CA TRP A 233 0.89 -5.84 -3.07
C TRP A 233 0.89 -5.45 -1.59
N ASP A 234 0.08 -4.47 -1.23
CA ASP A 234 -0.07 -3.91 0.11
C ASP A 234 -1.34 -4.42 0.79
N ARG A 235 -1.12 -5.28 1.80
CA ARG A 235 -2.15 -5.73 2.72
C ARG A 235 -1.91 -5.09 4.08
N ALA A 236 -2.82 -4.22 4.51
CA ALA A 236 -2.57 -3.38 5.67
C ALA A 236 -3.82 -3.12 6.52
N TYR A 237 -3.64 -2.98 7.83
CA TYR A 237 -4.73 -2.69 8.76
C TYR A 237 -4.36 -1.56 9.71
N HIS A 238 -5.28 -0.61 9.85
CA HIS A 238 -5.06 0.66 10.53
C HIS A 238 -6.00 0.82 11.72
N LEU A 239 -5.44 1.25 12.84
CA LEU A 239 -6.20 1.59 14.05
C LEU A 239 -5.80 2.96 14.57
N VAL A 240 -6.72 3.58 15.31
CA VAL A 240 -6.37 4.68 16.21
C VAL A 240 -5.71 4.14 17.49
N TYR A 241 -4.66 4.81 17.96
CA TYR A 241 -3.91 4.34 19.12
C TYR A 241 -4.55 4.75 20.44
N TYR A 242 -4.71 6.05 20.66
CA TYR A 242 -5.16 6.60 21.93
C TYR A 242 -6.68 6.46 22.13
N SER A 243 -7.46 6.81 21.11
CA SER A 243 -8.92 6.87 21.18
C SER A 243 -9.55 5.49 21.26
N ASP A 244 -10.71 5.42 21.93
CA ASP A 244 -11.54 4.21 21.96
C ASP A 244 -12.30 3.97 20.66
N SER A 245 -12.28 4.93 19.72
CA SER A 245 -13.01 4.82 18.46
C SER A 245 -12.34 5.60 17.34
N ALA A 246 -12.33 5.02 16.15
CA ALA A 246 -11.92 5.66 14.91
C ALA A 246 -12.94 6.67 14.36
N ALA A 247 -14.14 6.77 14.95
CA ALA A 247 -15.18 7.67 14.46
C ALA A 247 -14.69 9.13 14.37
N GLY A 248 -14.85 9.75 13.19
CA GLY A 248 -14.47 11.14 12.93
C GLY A 248 -12.98 11.37 12.63
N HIS A 249 -12.14 10.34 12.68
CA HIS A 249 -10.76 10.40 12.17
C HIS A 249 -10.79 10.28 10.65
N ALA A 250 -10.03 11.13 9.96
CA ALA A 250 -10.13 11.26 8.51
C ALA A 250 -8.80 11.00 7.79
N GLY A 251 -8.91 10.49 6.57
CA GLY A 251 -7.86 10.43 5.56
C GLY A 251 -6.59 9.66 5.93
N ALA A 252 -5.55 9.87 5.13
CA ALA A 252 -4.22 9.31 5.36
C ALA A 252 -3.48 10.11 6.45
N PRO A 253 -2.68 9.45 7.31
CA PRO A 253 -1.91 10.13 8.36
C PRO A 253 -0.69 10.86 7.78
N LEU A 254 -0.11 11.79 8.54
CA LEU A 254 1.04 12.64 8.18
C LEU A 254 2.26 12.34 9.07
N ALA A 255 3.50 12.46 8.62
CA ALA A 255 3.97 12.55 7.23
C ALA A 255 4.80 11.30 6.96
N PHE A 256 4.37 10.48 6.01
CA PHE A 256 5.03 9.22 5.70
C PHE A 256 5.41 9.13 4.23
N THR A 257 6.44 8.32 3.97
CA THR A 257 6.78 7.81 2.65
C THR A 257 6.95 6.31 2.70
N CYS A 258 6.32 5.61 1.76
CA CYS A 258 6.29 4.16 1.68
C CYS A 258 6.43 3.74 0.23
N GLY A 259 7.31 2.78 -0.08
CA GLY A 259 7.48 2.40 -1.46
C GLY A 259 8.43 1.26 -1.69
N TYR A 260 8.68 1.01 -2.96
CA TYR A 260 9.59 -0.04 -3.40
C TYR A 260 10.40 0.35 -4.63
N VAL A 261 11.53 -0.33 -4.79
CA VAL A 261 12.37 -0.34 -5.99
C VAL A 261 12.51 -1.78 -6.44
N PHE A 262 12.39 -2.01 -7.75
CA PHE A 262 12.39 -3.33 -8.35
C PHE A 262 13.29 -3.35 -9.58
N ASP A 263 14.29 -4.23 -9.52
CA ASP A 263 15.24 -4.53 -10.59
C ASP A 263 15.47 -6.05 -10.64
N ASP A 264 15.93 -6.62 -11.75
CA ASP A 264 16.24 -8.06 -11.79
C ASP A 264 17.34 -8.46 -10.78
N SER A 265 18.26 -7.54 -10.48
CA SER A 265 19.41 -7.75 -9.60
C SER A 265 19.07 -7.54 -8.11
N PHE A 266 18.05 -6.75 -7.79
CA PHE A 266 17.66 -6.47 -6.42
C PHE A 266 16.21 -6.00 -6.25
N GLN A 267 15.70 -6.08 -5.03
CA GLN A 267 14.47 -5.43 -4.61
C GLN A 267 14.68 -4.69 -3.32
N LEU A 268 14.09 -3.50 -3.20
CA LEU A 268 14.09 -2.72 -1.99
C LEU A 268 12.65 -2.37 -1.63
N ALA A 269 12.22 -2.69 -0.42
CA ALA A 269 11.00 -2.15 0.19
C ALA A 269 11.40 -1.24 1.35
N PHE A 270 10.73 -0.11 1.51
CA PHE A 270 11.02 0.82 2.59
C PHE A 270 9.79 1.62 3.03
N ALA A 271 9.76 1.95 4.31
CA ALA A 271 8.77 2.81 4.93
C ALA A 271 9.46 3.73 5.93
N HIS A 272 9.17 5.02 5.84
CA HIS A 272 9.67 6.05 6.72
C HIS A 272 8.53 7.01 7.08
N ALA A 273 8.48 7.47 8.31
CA ALA A 273 7.60 8.56 8.71
C ALA A 273 8.25 9.44 9.76
N ASP A 274 7.90 10.72 9.68
CA ASP A 274 8.24 11.73 10.67
C ASP A 274 7.02 12.06 11.51
N ASN A 275 7.25 12.54 12.73
CA ASN A 275 6.19 13.10 13.57
C ASN A 275 6.07 14.62 13.36
N PRO A 276 5.17 15.10 12.50
CA PRO A 276 4.95 16.54 12.31
C PRO A 276 4.11 17.19 13.42
N SER A 277 3.61 16.40 14.37
CA SER A 277 2.65 16.84 15.37
C SER A 277 3.32 17.16 16.72
N PRO A 278 2.67 17.95 17.60
CA PRO A 278 3.19 18.22 18.94
C PRO A 278 3.01 17.06 19.93
N LEU A 279 2.42 15.93 19.50
CA LEU A 279 2.20 14.77 20.37
C LEU A 279 3.52 14.03 20.59
N THR A 280 3.77 13.60 21.83
CA THR A 280 4.89 12.73 22.16
C THR A 280 4.53 11.27 21.88
N PRO A 281 5.18 10.60 20.92
CA PRO A 281 4.84 9.22 20.62
C PRO A 281 5.46 8.24 21.61
N PRO A 282 4.79 7.12 21.91
CA PRO A 282 5.28 6.11 22.84
C PRO A 282 6.51 5.34 22.31
N VAL A 283 6.68 5.31 20.98
CA VAL A 283 7.85 4.79 20.26
C VAL A 283 8.14 5.74 19.09
N THR A 284 9.32 5.68 18.49
CA THR A 284 9.57 6.45 17.26
C THR A 284 8.64 6.00 16.14
N PHE A 285 8.35 6.90 15.22
CA PHE A 285 7.59 6.58 14.01
C PHE A 285 8.33 5.54 13.15
N GLN A 286 7.58 4.91 12.25
CA GLN A 286 8.11 3.86 11.38
C GLN A 286 9.39 4.30 10.65
N HIS A 287 10.40 3.46 10.70
CA HIS A 287 11.59 3.58 9.87
C HIS A 287 12.17 2.18 9.68
N GLN A 288 11.88 1.59 8.53
CA GLN A 288 12.31 0.24 8.21
C GLN A 288 12.48 0.04 6.71
N GLY A 289 13.37 -0.88 6.37
CA GLY A 289 13.66 -1.25 5.00
C GLY A 289 14.10 -2.70 4.90
N ARG A 290 13.97 -3.27 3.70
CA ARG A 290 14.44 -4.61 3.39
C ARG A 290 14.96 -4.66 1.97
N LEU A 291 16.20 -5.14 1.84
CA LEU A 291 16.84 -5.40 0.56
C LEU A 291 16.79 -6.91 0.29
N TYR A 292 16.48 -7.29 -0.94
CA TYR A 292 16.57 -8.67 -1.42
C TYR A 292 17.44 -8.74 -2.67
N LEU A 293 18.34 -9.71 -2.72
CA LEU A 293 19.26 -9.97 -3.81
C LEU A 293 18.96 -11.36 -4.40
N PRO A 294 18.14 -11.44 -5.47
CA PRO A 294 17.67 -12.70 -6.02
C PRO A 294 18.80 -13.68 -6.38
N SER A 295 19.86 -13.19 -7.03
CA SER A 295 21.00 -14.02 -7.47
C SER A 295 21.77 -14.68 -6.32
N ARG A 296 21.63 -14.14 -5.09
CA ARG A 296 22.29 -14.65 -3.87
C ARG A 296 21.32 -15.35 -2.92
N GLY A 297 20.01 -15.31 -3.20
CA GLY A 297 18.98 -15.72 -2.24
C GLY A 297 19.06 -14.97 -0.91
N LEU A 298 19.63 -13.77 -0.90
CA LEU A 298 19.98 -13.04 0.33
C LEU A 298 18.95 -11.94 0.60
N SER A 299 18.39 -11.90 1.82
CA SER A 299 17.55 -10.80 2.28
C SER A 299 18.16 -10.14 3.52
N LEU A 300 18.33 -8.82 3.45
CA LEU A 300 18.98 -8.02 4.47
C LEU A 300 17.99 -7.01 5.06
N ARG A 301 18.09 -6.81 6.38
CA ARG A 301 17.45 -5.65 7.02
C ARG A 301 18.16 -4.38 6.55
N PHE A 302 17.37 -3.38 6.20
CA PHE A 302 17.84 -2.09 5.69
C PHE A 302 17.16 -0.97 6.50
N ASP A 303 17.29 -1.02 7.83
CA ASP A 303 16.65 -0.05 8.73
C ASP A 303 17.52 1.17 9.01
N ARG A 304 18.75 1.22 8.50
CA ARG A 304 19.68 2.32 8.69
C ARG A 304 19.84 3.04 7.37
N PHE A 305 18.82 3.77 6.95
CA PHE A 305 18.83 4.52 5.70
C PHE A 305 18.36 5.95 5.91
N THR A 306 18.64 6.79 4.94
CA THR A 306 18.07 8.13 4.80
C THR A 306 17.18 8.10 3.57
N PHE A 307 15.96 8.60 3.74
CA PHE A 307 15.09 8.93 2.62
C PHE A 307 14.97 10.45 2.56
N SER A 308 15.17 11.02 1.37
CA SER A 308 15.02 12.47 1.18
C SER A 308 14.51 12.79 -0.22
N ASP A 309 14.14 14.06 -0.43
CA ASP A 309 13.70 14.58 -1.72
C ASP A 309 14.09 16.06 -1.83
N ASN A 310 13.88 16.65 -3.01
CA ASN A 310 14.20 18.05 -3.25
C ASN A 310 13.16 19.05 -2.69
N GLY A 311 12.26 18.61 -1.81
CA GLY A 311 11.31 19.45 -1.11
C GLY A 311 9.97 19.64 -1.82
N GLY A 312 9.13 20.49 -1.23
CA GLY A 312 7.78 20.77 -1.72
C GLY A 312 6.76 19.68 -1.44
N LEU A 313 5.51 19.93 -1.84
CA LEU A 313 4.40 19.00 -1.66
C LEU A 313 4.38 17.88 -2.70
N GLN A 314 4.93 18.10 -3.90
CA GLN A 314 5.05 17.10 -4.96
C GLN A 314 6.47 17.14 -5.53
N PRO A 315 7.44 16.45 -4.89
CA PRO A 315 8.85 16.53 -5.26
C PRO A 315 9.13 16.01 -6.67
N THR A 316 10.19 16.54 -7.29
CA THR A 316 10.62 16.14 -8.64
C THR A 316 11.85 15.25 -8.64
N GLN A 317 12.46 14.99 -7.47
CA GLN A 317 13.56 14.03 -7.30
C GLN A 317 13.50 13.43 -5.90
N PHE A 318 13.87 12.15 -5.80
CA PHE A 318 13.87 11.36 -4.58
C PHE A 318 15.22 10.67 -4.37
N TYR A 319 15.62 10.45 -3.12
CA TYR A 319 16.91 9.86 -2.78
C TYR A 319 16.77 8.82 -1.68
N ILE A 320 17.45 7.69 -1.86
CA ILE A 320 17.65 6.67 -0.83
C ILE A 320 19.14 6.46 -0.68
N ASP A 321 19.65 6.75 0.52
CA ASP A 321 21.06 6.63 0.85
C ASP A 321 21.26 5.85 2.14
N ASN A 322 22.40 5.17 2.27
CA ASN A 322 22.88 4.74 3.57
C ASN A 322 24.39 4.58 3.64
N ASP A 323 24.90 4.63 4.86
CA ASP A 323 26.32 4.41 5.19
C ASP A 323 26.46 3.19 6.11
N SER A 324 26.10 1.99 5.62
CA SER A 324 26.25 0.74 6.38
C SER A 324 27.34 -0.17 5.80
N ASP A 325 28.15 -0.73 6.69
CA ASP A 325 29.26 -1.65 6.34
C ASP A 325 28.81 -2.94 5.62
N SER A 326 27.54 -3.34 5.77
CA SER A 326 27.03 -4.60 5.22
C SER A 326 26.40 -4.45 3.83
N VAL A 327 25.84 -3.28 3.54
CA VAL A 327 25.29 -2.92 2.23
C VAL A 327 25.20 -1.41 2.14
N ILE A 328 25.65 -0.87 1.02
CA ILE A 328 25.55 0.55 0.68
C ILE A 328 24.56 0.68 -0.49
N VAL A 329 23.62 1.60 -0.38
CA VAL A 329 22.61 1.92 -1.38
C VAL A 329 22.66 3.42 -1.58
N HIS A 330 22.86 3.82 -2.83
CA HIS A 330 22.81 5.21 -3.27
C HIS A 330 21.91 5.25 -4.50
N LEU A 331 20.65 5.60 -4.33
CA LEU A 331 19.67 5.62 -5.41
C LEU A 331 19.05 7.00 -5.55
N THR A 332 18.99 7.46 -6.79
CA THR A 332 18.21 8.64 -7.20
C THR A 332 16.98 8.17 -7.98
N GLY A 333 15.83 8.72 -7.63
CA GLY A 333 14.54 8.41 -8.20
C GLY A 333 13.98 9.61 -8.96
N ASP A 334 13.82 9.45 -10.27
CA ASP A 334 13.22 10.42 -11.17
C ASP A 334 11.74 10.09 -11.43
N PRO A 335 10.81 11.04 -11.18
CA PRO A 335 9.39 10.84 -11.42
C PRO A 335 9.09 10.58 -12.90
N ILE A 336 8.49 9.42 -13.15
CA ILE A 336 7.87 9.09 -14.42
C ILE A 336 6.47 9.69 -14.44
N LEU A 337 5.62 9.34 -13.46
CA LEU A 337 4.22 9.78 -13.44
C LEU A 337 3.70 9.92 -12.02
N PHE A 338 2.82 10.89 -11.80
CA PHE A 338 2.11 11.05 -10.54
C PHE A 338 0.67 10.52 -10.62
N TYR A 339 0.20 9.97 -9.50
CA TYR A 339 -1.20 9.69 -9.24
C TYR A 339 -1.66 10.30 -7.91
N PRO A 340 -2.65 11.20 -7.91
CA PRO A 340 -3.18 11.92 -9.06
C PRO A 340 -2.07 12.72 -9.77
N ARG A 341 -2.29 13.15 -11.02
CA ARG A 341 -1.28 13.91 -11.79
C ARG A 341 -0.78 15.18 -11.06
N VAL A 342 -1.68 15.80 -10.29
CA VAL A 342 -1.38 16.90 -9.37
C VAL A 342 -1.90 16.49 -8.01
N TRP A 343 -1.02 16.44 -7.01
CA TRP A 343 -1.42 16.07 -5.66
C TRP A 343 -2.21 17.22 -5.02
N GLY A 344 -3.40 16.90 -4.52
CA GLY A 344 -4.34 17.90 -4.01
C GLY A 344 -3.91 18.45 -2.65
N ILE A 345 -3.88 19.78 -2.52
CA ILE A 345 -3.54 20.44 -1.25
C ILE A 345 -4.76 20.42 -0.31
N GLY A 346 -4.59 19.78 0.83
CA GLY A 346 -5.51 19.83 1.96
C GLY A 346 -5.02 20.80 3.03
N SER A 347 -5.98 21.31 3.80
CA SER A 347 -5.76 22.09 5.03
C SER A 347 -6.42 21.38 6.22
N ASN A 348 -6.69 22.13 7.29
CA ASN A 348 -7.40 21.70 8.50
C ASN A 348 -6.61 20.70 9.34
N ILE A 349 -5.34 21.02 9.59
CA ILE A 349 -4.50 20.29 10.52
C ILE A 349 -4.77 20.82 11.93
N TRP A 350 -5.11 19.94 12.87
CA TRP A 350 -5.64 20.37 14.18
C TRP A 350 -4.63 21.13 15.05
N TRP A 351 -3.33 20.92 14.84
CA TRP A 351 -2.25 21.60 15.56
C TRP A 351 -1.68 22.81 14.84
N ASP A 352 -1.96 22.95 13.54
CA ASP A 352 -1.52 24.09 12.72
C ASP A 352 -2.55 24.34 11.61
N SER A 353 -3.44 25.31 11.84
CA SER A 353 -4.49 25.65 10.88
C SER A 353 -3.96 26.29 9.59
N THR A 354 -2.69 26.70 9.58
CA THR A 354 -2.02 27.32 8.42
C THR A 354 -1.20 26.33 7.61
N ALA A 355 -0.89 25.17 8.16
CA ALA A 355 -0.15 24.13 7.48
C ALA A 355 -0.90 23.55 6.28
N GLN A 356 -0.11 23.05 5.34
CA GLN A 356 -0.58 22.34 4.17
C GLN A 356 -0.25 20.86 4.30
N ARG A 357 -1.11 20.05 3.70
CA ARG A 357 -0.87 18.61 3.56
C ARG A 357 -1.23 18.13 2.18
N THR A 358 -0.63 17.04 1.76
CA THR A 358 -1.04 16.35 0.54
C THR A 358 -0.87 14.84 0.66
N TRP A 359 -1.46 14.14 -0.30
CA TRP A 359 -1.31 12.70 -0.49
C TRP A 359 -1.18 12.42 -1.98
N GLY A 360 -0.31 11.48 -2.32
CA GLY A 360 -0.27 10.92 -3.67
C GLY A 360 0.74 9.81 -3.81
N ARG A 361 0.77 9.26 -5.03
CA ARG A 361 1.75 8.27 -5.48
C ARG A 361 2.57 8.82 -6.62
N VAL A 362 3.80 8.33 -6.72
CA VAL A 362 4.72 8.62 -7.81
C VAL A 362 5.32 7.31 -8.31
N PHE A 363 5.26 7.13 -9.62
CA PHE A 363 5.96 6.08 -10.35
C PHE A 363 7.34 6.63 -10.70
N LEU A 364 8.38 5.87 -10.38
CA LEU A 364 9.76 6.35 -10.40
C LEU A 364 10.64 5.44 -11.26
N HIS A 365 11.56 6.07 -11.97
CA HIS A 365 12.74 5.44 -12.53
C HIS A 365 13.87 5.66 -11.54
N TRP A 366 14.56 4.59 -11.16
CA TRP A 366 15.64 4.63 -10.19
C TRP A 366 16.96 4.27 -10.85
N HIS A 367 17.99 5.03 -10.52
CA HIS A 367 19.35 4.80 -10.94
C HIS A 367 20.34 5.11 -9.81
N GLY A 368 21.56 4.59 -9.92
CA GLY A 368 22.60 4.75 -8.90
C GLY A 368 23.36 3.45 -8.65
N GLN A 369 23.64 3.13 -7.38
CA GLN A 369 24.48 2.01 -7.01
C GLN A 369 23.95 1.26 -5.78
N VAL A 370 24.15 -0.05 -5.79
CA VAL A 370 24.00 -0.92 -4.62
C VAL A 370 25.29 -1.72 -4.46
N ILE A 371 25.96 -1.60 -3.32
CA ILE A 371 27.26 -2.22 -3.03
C ILE A 371 27.09 -3.23 -1.89
N VAL A 372 27.48 -4.47 -2.13
CA VAL A 372 27.34 -5.57 -1.16
C VAL A 372 28.71 -6.21 -0.98
N GLY A 373 29.36 -5.94 0.15
CA GLY A 373 30.77 -6.29 0.35
C GLY A 373 31.66 -5.55 -0.67
N THR A 374 32.33 -6.29 -1.55
CA THR A 374 33.16 -5.72 -2.63
C THR A 374 32.43 -5.60 -3.96
N ASP A 375 31.19 -6.07 -4.05
CA ASP A 375 30.45 -6.12 -5.31
C ASP A 375 29.59 -4.89 -5.51
N THR A 376 29.90 -4.10 -6.54
CA THR A 376 29.10 -2.93 -6.93
C THR A 376 28.14 -3.29 -8.07
N MET A 377 26.85 -3.09 -7.84
CA MET A 377 25.80 -3.16 -8.85
C MET A 377 25.45 -1.74 -9.29
N ASN A 378 25.74 -1.41 -10.54
CA ASN A 378 25.27 -0.17 -11.15
C ASN A 378 23.81 -0.35 -11.56
N ILE A 379 22.95 0.50 -11.01
CA ILE A 379 21.52 0.48 -11.26
C ILE A 379 21.23 1.52 -12.32
N GLU A 380 20.78 1.09 -13.50
CA GLU A 380 20.47 2.00 -14.60
C GLU A 380 18.97 2.10 -14.86
N ASN A 381 18.21 1.02 -14.63
CA ASN A 381 16.82 0.90 -15.07
C ASN A 381 15.94 0.14 -14.06
N ALA A 382 16.03 0.54 -12.79
CA ALA A 382 15.11 0.04 -11.78
C ALA A 382 13.83 0.87 -11.77
N PHE A 383 12.71 0.26 -11.40
CA PHE A 383 11.41 0.93 -11.36
C PHE A 383 10.70 0.69 -10.04
N GLY A 384 9.87 1.64 -9.64
CA GLY A 384 9.23 1.59 -8.36
C GLY A 384 8.02 2.49 -8.24
N VAL A 385 7.28 2.31 -7.16
CA VAL A 385 6.21 3.21 -6.76
C VAL A 385 6.42 3.63 -5.32
N ILE A 386 6.26 4.92 -5.08
CA ILE A 386 6.16 5.49 -3.74
C ILE A 386 4.74 6.02 -3.53
N GLU A 387 4.21 5.84 -2.33
CA GLU A 387 3.11 6.58 -1.74
C GLU A 387 3.64 7.51 -0.64
N ALA A 388 3.22 8.77 -0.68
CA ALA A 388 3.65 9.77 0.27
C ALA A 388 2.47 10.59 0.79
N THR A 389 2.51 10.89 2.08
CA THR A 389 1.81 12.02 2.66
C THR A 389 2.81 13.06 3.14
N ARG A 390 2.51 14.32 2.84
CA ARG A 390 3.42 15.43 3.12
C ARG A 390 2.75 16.40 4.06
N TYR A 391 3.53 16.96 4.97
CA TYR A 391 3.17 18.06 5.84
C TYR A 391 4.14 19.21 5.58
N GLN A 392 3.61 20.41 5.42
CA GLN A 392 4.41 21.63 5.30
C GLN A 392 3.90 22.65 6.33
N PRO A 393 4.73 23.05 7.31
CA PRO A 393 4.36 24.06 8.31
C PRO A 393 4.23 25.45 7.66
N GLY A 394 3.49 26.34 8.33
CA GLY A 394 3.10 27.66 7.82
C GLY A 394 4.20 28.50 7.15
N SER A 395 4.17 28.54 5.81
CA SER A 395 4.30 29.71 4.93
C SER A 395 3.74 29.29 3.57
N LYS A 396 2.89 30.12 2.95
CA LYS A 396 2.43 29.89 1.57
C LYS A 396 3.64 30.03 0.65
N ILE A 397 4.33 28.94 0.40
CA ILE A 397 5.13 28.83 -0.81
C ILE A 397 4.11 28.57 -1.92
N GLU A 398 4.09 29.45 -2.92
CA GLU A 398 3.35 29.16 -4.14
C GLU A 398 3.80 27.80 -4.64
N ASN A 399 2.83 26.93 -4.91
CA ASN A 399 3.12 25.66 -5.52
C ASN A 399 3.80 25.98 -6.86
N GLU A 400 5.12 25.77 -6.97
CA GLU A 400 5.71 25.47 -8.27
C GLU A 400 5.19 24.10 -8.66
N SER A 401 3.92 24.07 -9.04
CA SER A 401 3.31 22.98 -9.77
C SER A 401 4.04 22.92 -11.10
N THR A 402 5.17 22.22 -11.14
CA THR A 402 5.63 21.62 -12.38
C THR A 402 4.64 20.51 -12.70
N ALA A 403 3.47 20.91 -13.19
CA ALA A 403 2.57 19.99 -13.85
C ALA A 403 3.38 19.44 -15.04
N LEU A 404 3.85 18.19 -14.90
CA LEU A 404 4.45 17.45 -16.02
C LEU A 404 3.57 17.68 -17.25
N PRO A 405 4.09 17.99 -18.43
CA PRO A 405 3.30 18.42 -19.58
C PRO A 405 2.09 17.51 -19.81
N LYS A 406 0.96 18.07 -20.30
CA LYS A 406 -0.28 17.30 -20.58
C LYS A 406 -0.02 16.10 -21.51
N ASN A 407 1.09 16.14 -22.25
CA ASN A 407 1.60 15.10 -23.13
C ASN A 407 2.93 14.56 -22.58
N LEU A 408 2.90 13.94 -21.41
CA LEU A 408 4.02 13.13 -20.98
C LEU A 408 4.09 11.90 -21.89
N ALA A 409 4.88 12.00 -22.95
CA ALA A 409 5.34 10.83 -23.69
C ALA A 409 6.44 10.19 -22.83
N ILE A 410 6.06 9.20 -22.02
CA ILE A 410 7.02 8.33 -21.36
C ILE A 410 7.68 7.52 -22.48
N ASN A 411 8.80 8.01 -22.99
CA ASN A 411 9.69 7.19 -23.81
C ASN A 411 10.46 6.29 -22.86
N ILE A 412 9.99 5.06 -22.64
CA ILE A 412 10.81 4.02 -22.02
C ILE A 412 11.89 3.63 -23.04
N TYR A 413 13.00 4.36 -23.03
CA TYR A 413 14.23 4.00 -23.76
C TYR A 413 14.87 2.76 -23.11
N PRO A 414 15.66 2.00 -23.89
CA PRO A 414 15.40 0.60 -24.19
C PRO A 414 15.36 -0.28 -22.94
N ASN A 415 14.21 -0.93 -22.81
CA ASN A 415 13.85 -1.89 -21.79
C ASN A 415 14.82 -3.11 -21.72
N PRO A 416 15.38 -3.47 -20.53
CA PRO A 416 16.18 -4.69 -20.33
C PRO A 416 15.41 -6.01 -20.58
N PHE A 417 14.08 -5.99 -20.68
CA PHE A 417 13.25 -7.16 -20.98
C PHE A 417 13.28 -7.63 -22.45
N ASN A 418 14.05 -6.98 -23.34
CA ASN A 418 14.36 -7.54 -24.67
C ASN A 418 15.08 -8.91 -24.59
N LYS A 419 15.58 -9.32 -23.42
CA LYS A 419 16.15 -10.66 -23.21
C LYS A 419 15.11 -11.78 -23.12
N TYR A 420 13.83 -11.48 -22.90
CA TYR A 420 12.78 -12.48 -22.72
C TYR A 420 11.79 -12.59 -23.89
N ILE A 421 11.99 -11.80 -24.96
CA ILE A 421 11.18 -11.86 -26.19
C ILE A 421 11.83 -12.77 -27.26
N ALA A 422 13.08 -13.20 -27.04
CA ALA A 422 13.75 -14.20 -27.86
C ALA A 422 13.91 -15.52 -27.10
N ARG A 423 12.81 -16.28 -26.95
CA ARG A 423 12.81 -17.75 -26.83
C ARG A 423 11.43 -18.33 -27.04
#